data_AF-A0A2J4XVW5-F1
#
_entry.id   AF-A0A2J4XVW5-F1
#
_cell.length_a   1.000
_cell.length_b   1.000
_cell.length_c   1.000
_cell.angle_alpha   90.00
_cell.angle_beta   90.00
_cell.angle_gamma   90.00
#
_symmetry.space_group_name_H-M   'P 1'
#
loop_
_entity.id
_entity.type
_entity.pdbx_description
1 polymer ?
#
loop_
_entity_poly.entity_id
_entity_poly.type
_entity_poly.pdbx_seq_one_letter_code
_entity_poly.pdbx_strand_id
1 'polypeptide(L)'
;MVSPQHFQQEAAQAAWHTECVARLGAIHPWGVARTAFDAALLKQGKLKADHLCVRFADGTLTDSDNADALPPVMTLPETESHELTVVLALPHEYENGGNCLQPEQKAERPVRWRLAWREVRNRYGDDSRQIAVMQPELTLRTEDNDNGNYQTVAVARLKRDSQGDWSQDASFIPPLLNVQASRWLTEQTEYLTGQLRARLQRLMSM
;
A
#
# COMPACT_ATOMS: atom_id res chain seq x y z
N MET A 1 -0.97 2.38 38.08
CA MET A 1 0.24 1.89 37.38
C MET A 1 -0.05 1.91 35.89
N VAL A 2 0.85 2.43 35.06
CA VAL A 2 0.65 2.49 33.61
C VAL A 2 1.23 1.23 32.97
N SER A 3 0.46 0.57 32.09
CA SER A 3 0.88 -0.62 31.35
C SER A 3 0.78 -0.37 29.83
N PRO A 4 1.44 -1.19 28.99
CA PRO A 4 1.36 -1.08 27.53
C PRO A 4 -0.08 -1.12 26.98
N GLN A 5 -0.96 -1.90 27.63
CA GLN A 5 -2.34 -2.08 27.21
C GLN A 5 -3.15 -0.78 27.23
N HIS A 6 -2.86 0.14 28.15
CA HIS A 6 -3.53 1.44 28.16
C HIS A 6 -3.25 2.23 26.87
N PHE A 7 -1.99 2.25 26.42
CA PHE A 7 -1.61 2.95 25.19
C PHE A 7 -2.08 2.24 23.92
N GLN A 8 -2.05 0.90 23.93
CA GLN A 8 -2.56 0.09 22.82
C GLN A 8 -4.07 0.32 22.64
N GLN A 9 -4.83 0.35 23.72
CA GLN A 9 -6.28 0.60 23.67
C GLN A 9 -6.59 2.03 23.22
N GLU A 10 -5.84 3.02 23.70
CA GLU A 10 -5.99 4.42 23.25
C GLU A 10 -5.70 4.55 21.74
N ALA A 11 -4.63 3.92 21.25
CA ALA A 11 -4.29 3.92 19.82
C ALA A 11 -5.38 3.23 18.98
N ALA A 12 -5.90 2.09 19.45
CA ALA A 12 -7.01 1.39 18.78
C ALA A 12 -8.28 2.25 18.73
N GLN A 13 -8.60 2.95 19.81
CA GLN A 13 -9.75 3.86 19.85
C GLN A 13 -9.58 5.04 18.88
N ALA A 14 -8.39 5.65 18.82
CA ALA A 14 -8.08 6.71 17.87
C ALA A 14 -8.17 6.23 16.40
N ALA A 15 -7.67 5.02 16.12
CA ALA A 15 -7.80 4.39 14.81
C ALA A 15 -9.27 4.16 14.44
N TRP A 16 -10.08 3.66 15.39
CA TRP A 16 -11.52 3.47 15.19
C TRP A 16 -12.25 4.79 14.89
N HIS A 17 -11.97 5.86 15.64
CA HIS A 17 -12.56 7.17 15.37
C HIS A 17 -12.18 7.68 13.96
N THR A 18 -10.93 7.49 13.56
CA THR A 18 -10.46 7.85 12.21
C THR A 18 -11.23 7.10 11.13
N GLU A 19 -11.45 5.80 11.34
CA GLU A 19 -12.24 4.97 10.43
C GLU A 19 -13.72 5.39 10.37
N CYS A 20 -14.34 5.71 11.51
CA CYS A 20 -15.71 6.24 11.53
C CYS A 20 -15.83 7.51 10.70
N VAL A 21 -14.91 8.47 10.88
CA VAL A 21 -14.91 9.73 10.13
C VAL A 21 -14.72 9.47 8.62
N ALA A 22 -13.79 8.57 8.24
CA ALA A 22 -13.58 8.23 6.84
C ALA A 22 -14.85 7.65 6.19
N ARG A 23 -15.59 6.80 6.91
CA ARG A 23 -16.85 6.20 6.45
C ARG A 23 -18.01 7.18 6.32
N LEU A 24 -17.96 8.34 6.97
CA LEU A 24 -18.94 9.41 6.73
C LEU A 24 -18.81 9.99 5.31
N GLY A 25 -17.59 9.99 4.76
CA GLY A 25 -17.29 10.58 3.44
C GLY A 25 -17.18 9.58 2.29
N ALA A 26 -16.92 8.30 2.57
CA ALA A 26 -16.70 7.28 1.54
C ALA A 26 -17.23 5.90 1.95
N ILE A 27 -17.80 5.17 0.99
CA ILE A 27 -18.32 3.80 1.20
C ILE A 27 -17.16 2.81 1.45
N HIS A 28 -16.07 2.96 0.69
CA HIS A 28 -14.88 2.12 0.76
C HIS A 28 -13.64 3.00 0.95
N PRO A 29 -13.35 3.46 2.19
CA PRO A 29 -12.20 4.32 2.47
C PRO A 29 -10.90 3.51 2.56
N TRP A 30 -10.61 2.68 1.56
CA TRP A 30 -9.40 1.85 1.48
C TRP A 30 -8.97 1.71 0.01
N GLY A 31 -7.70 1.36 -0.21
CA GLY A 31 -7.11 1.22 -1.54
C GLY A 31 -5.79 1.98 -1.67
N VAL A 32 -5.41 2.23 -2.92
CA VAL A 32 -4.15 2.86 -3.31
C VAL A 32 -4.34 4.37 -3.43
N ALA A 33 -3.50 5.13 -2.73
CA ALA A 33 -3.32 6.56 -2.95
C ALA A 33 -2.13 6.83 -3.87
N ARG A 34 -1.06 6.02 -3.80
CA ARG A 34 0.10 6.11 -4.69
C ARG A 34 0.85 4.78 -4.72
N THR A 35 1.24 4.31 -5.91
CA THR A 35 2.16 3.19 -6.09
C THR A 35 3.15 3.53 -7.20
N ALA A 36 4.41 3.17 -7.02
CA ALA A 36 5.44 3.24 -8.05
C ALA A 36 6.41 2.07 -7.87
N PHE A 37 6.84 1.48 -8.99
CA PHE A 37 7.77 0.35 -9.00
C PHE A 37 8.90 0.57 -10.00
N ASP A 38 10.05 0.00 -9.69
CA ASP A 38 11.26 0.07 -10.49
C ASP A 38 11.12 -0.74 -11.79
N ALA A 39 10.99 -0.04 -12.91
CA ALA A 39 10.83 -0.66 -14.22
C ALA A 39 12.11 -1.37 -14.71
N ALA A 40 13.30 -0.97 -14.24
CA ALA A 40 14.56 -1.58 -14.66
C ALA A 40 14.79 -2.93 -13.96
N LEU A 41 14.45 -3.02 -12.67
CA LEU A 41 14.45 -4.30 -11.94
C LEU A 41 13.35 -5.24 -12.42
N LEU A 42 12.21 -4.70 -12.86
CA LEU A 42 11.11 -5.52 -13.37
C LEU A 42 11.52 -6.36 -14.58
N LYS A 43 12.31 -5.79 -15.50
CA LYS A 43 12.91 -6.52 -16.63
C LYS A 43 13.85 -7.65 -16.22
N GLN A 44 14.36 -7.61 -14.99
CA GLN A 44 15.23 -8.64 -14.42
C GLN A 44 14.43 -9.68 -13.60
N GLY A 45 13.10 -9.70 -13.73
CA GLY A 45 12.24 -10.62 -13.00
C GLY A 45 12.09 -10.27 -11.51
N LYS A 46 12.35 -9.01 -11.12
CA LYS A 46 12.25 -8.54 -9.74
C LYS A 46 11.34 -7.33 -9.64
N LEU A 47 10.36 -7.39 -8.75
CA LEU A 47 9.51 -6.25 -8.44
C LEU A 47 9.99 -5.56 -7.16
N LYS A 48 10.42 -4.31 -7.31
CA LYS A 48 10.78 -3.42 -6.21
C LYS A 48 9.85 -2.22 -6.23
N ALA A 49 9.23 -1.94 -5.10
CA ALA A 49 8.50 -0.69 -4.92
C ALA A 49 9.47 0.47 -4.70
N ASP A 50 9.24 1.59 -5.37
CA ASP A 50 9.93 2.86 -5.11
C ASP A 50 9.08 3.78 -4.24
N HIS A 51 7.76 3.71 -4.35
CA HIS A 51 6.82 4.44 -3.50
C HIS A 51 5.55 3.61 -3.25
N LEU A 52 5.03 3.63 -2.02
CA LEU A 52 3.75 3.04 -1.64
C LEU A 52 3.02 3.92 -0.63
N CYS A 53 1.79 4.29 -0.97
CA CYS A 53 0.82 4.87 -0.06
C CYS A 53 -0.50 4.11 -0.22
N VAL A 54 -0.82 3.25 0.74
CA VAL A 54 -1.95 2.30 0.67
C VAL A 54 -2.68 2.28 2.00
N ARG A 55 -4.02 2.36 1.95
CA ARG A 55 -4.89 2.14 3.11
C ARG A 55 -5.54 0.78 3.00
N PHE A 56 -5.34 -0.06 4.01
CA PHE A 56 -5.98 -1.37 4.12
C PHE A 56 -7.44 -1.24 4.58
N ALA A 57 -8.22 -2.31 4.40
CA ALA A 57 -9.64 -2.31 4.72
C ALA A 57 -9.93 -2.13 6.22
N ASP A 58 -8.98 -2.48 7.09
CA ASP A 58 -9.05 -2.22 8.53
C ASP A 58 -8.69 -0.77 8.94
N GLY A 59 -8.39 0.09 7.96
CA GLY A 59 -8.05 1.48 8.17
C GLY A 59 -6.58 1.76 8.43
N THR A 60 -5.72 0.74 8.43
CA THR A 60 -4.26 0.94 8.52
C THR A 60 -3.75 1.61 7.26
N LEU A 61 -3.12 2.76 7.42
CA LEU A 61 -2.47 3.49 6.34
C LEU A 61 -0.97 3.21 6.39
N THR A 62 -0.40 2.84 5.26
CA THR A 62 1.05 2.79 5.07
C THR A 62 1.49 3.84 4.08
N ASP A 63 2.60 4.53 4.38
CA ASP A 63 3.16 5.61 3.57
C ASP A 63 4.70 5.61 3.64
N SER A 64 5.31 5.17 2.55
CA SER A 64 6.76 5.08 2.40
C SER A 64 7.45 6.44 2.28
N ASP A 65 6.73 7.50 1.90
CA ASP A 65 7.30 8.83 1.75
C ASP A 65 7.47 9.55 3.10
N ASN A 66 6.87 9.00 4.17
CA ASN A 66 6.81 9.65 5.47
C ASN A 66 7.35 8.78 6.61
N ALA A 67 6.75 7.61 6.84
CA ALA A 67 6.92 6.90 8.10
C ALA A 67 7.37 5.44 7.94
N ASP A 68 6.94 4.78 6.86
CA ASP A 68 7.02 3.33 6.72
C ASP A 68 8.16 2.88 5.80
N ALA A 69 8.65 1.68 6.04
CA ALA A 69 9.61 1.04 5.16
C ALA A 69 8.90 0.47 3.92
N LEU A 70 9.59 0.48 2.78
CA LEU A 70 9.16 -0.26 1.60
C LEU A 70 9.27 -1.77 1.87
N PRO A 71 8.37 -2.60 1.31
CA PRO A 71 8.46 -4.05 1.42
C PRO A 71 9.72 -4.57 0.74
N PRO A 72 10.20 -5.77 1.12
CA PRO A 72 11.30 -6.43 0.43
C PRO A 72 11.03 -6.62 -1.06
N VAL A 73 12.10 -6.65 -1.86
CA VAL A 73 12.02 -6.95 -3.30
C VAL A 73 11.43 -8.34 -3.50
N MET A 74 10.41 -8.44 -4.34
CA MET A 74 9.79 -9.69 -4.72
C MET A 74 10.44 -10.23 -5.98
N THR A 75 10.96 -11.46 -5.92
CA THR A 75 11.30 -12.20 -7.13
C THR A 75 10.01 -12.72 -7.76
N LEU A 76 9.80 -12.45 -9.05
CA LEU A 76 8.61 -12.92 -9.76
C LEU A 76 8.67 -14.45 -9.89
N PRO A 77 7.53 -15.15 -9.70
CA PRO A 77 7.51 -16.60 -9.83
C PRO A 77 7.77 -17.02 -11.28
N GLU A 78 8.38 -18.18 -11.45
CA GLU A 78 8.42 -18.85 -12.75
C GLU A 78 7.02 -19.37 -13.08
N THR A 79 6.35 -18.69 -14.01
CA THR A 79 5.00 -19.01 -14.45
C THR A 79 4.88 -18.87 -15.96
N GLU A 80 4.13 -19.80 -16.58
CA GLU A 80 3.73 -19.76 -17.99
C GLU A 80 2.66 -18.68 -18.24
N SER A 81 2.08 -18.10 -17.18
CA SER A 81 1.11 -17.02 -17.32
C SER A 81 1.74 -15.78 -17.94
N HIS A 82 1.00 -15.16 -18.86
CA HIS A 82 1.34 -13.87 -19.46
C HIS A 82 0.88 -12.68 -18.61
N GLU A 83 0.06 -12.92 -17.58
CA GLU A 83 -0.44 -11.89 -16.66
C GLU A 83 -0.23 -12.31 -15.21
N LEU A 84 0.06 -11.34 -14.34
CA LEU A 84 0.23 -11.57 -12.90
C LEU A 84 -0.28 -10.37 -12.10
N THR A 85 -1.27 -10.58 -11.24
CA THR A 85 -1.69 -9.56 -10.28
C THR A 85 -0.81 -9.62 -9.04
N VAL A 86 -0.26 -8.48 -8.67
CA VAL A 86 0.54 -8.29 -7.45
C VAL A 86 -0.28 -7.55 -6.42
N VAL A 87 -0.25 -8.08 -5.20
CA VAL A 87 -0.89 -7.51 -4.03
C VAL A 87 0.15 -7.05 -3.02
N LEU A 88 -0.11 -5.91 -2.37
CA LEU A 88 0.56 -5.54 -1.13
C LEU A 88 -0.18 -6.24 0.01
N ALA A 89 0.56 -6.99 0.82
CA ALA A 89 0.02 -7.82 1.87
C ALA A 89 0.50 -7.35 3.24
N LEU A 90 -0.45 -7.25 4.17
CA LEU A 90 -0.23 -6.92 5.57
C LEU A 90 -0.87 -8.01 6.44
N PRO A 91 -0.11 -8.68 7.32
CA PRO A 91 -0.66 -9.75 8.16
C PRO A 91 -1.84 -9.28 9.02
N HIS A 92 -2.82 -10.15 9.24
CA HIS A 92 -3.85 -9.90 10.24
C HIS A 92 -3.25 -9.83 11.65
N GLU A 93 -3.89 -9.07 12.53
CA GLU A 93 -3.58 -9.16 13.96
C GLU A 93 -4.24 -10.39 14.59
N TYR A 94 -3.53 -11.02 15.51
CA TYR A 94 -4.02 -12.09 16.34
C TYR A 94 -4.56 -11.51 17.66
N GLU A 95 -5.78 -11.91 18.06
CA GLU A 95 -6.40 -11.46 19.31
C GLU A 95 -5.63 -11.90 20.56
N ASN A 96 -4.91 -13.02 20.49
CA ASN A 96 -4.12 -13.55 21.59
C ASN A 96 -2.69 -12.96 21.67
N GLY A 97 -2.40 -11.92 20.88
CA GLY A 97 -1.12 -11.24 20.87
C GLY A 97 -0.05 -11.92 20.00
N GLY A 98 1.21 -11.57 20.25
CA GLY A 98 2.32 -11.97 19.36
C GLY A 98 2.30 -11.24 18.01
N ASN A 99 1.77 -10.02 17.98
CA ASN A 99 1.64 -9.20 16.77
C ASN A 99 2.88 -8.34 16.47
N CYS A 100 3.93 -8.40 17.28
CA CYS A 100 5.16 -7.63 17.09
C CYS A 100 6.40 -8.51 17.26
N LEU A 101 7.25 -8.53 16.24
CA LEU A 101 8.56 -9.17 16.28
C LEU A 101 9.63 -8.21 16.79
N GLN A 102 10.68 -8.75 17.42
CA GLN A 102 11.92 -8.01 17.63
C GLN A 102 12.66 -7.81 16.27
N PRO A 103 13.57 -6.83 16.13
CA PRO A 103 14.13 -6.47 14.84
C PRO A 103 14.74 -7.65 14.06
N GLU A 104 15.50 -8.52 14.73
CA GLU A 104 16.15 -9.70 14.13
C GLU A 104 15.38 -11.01 14.35
N GLN A 105 14.19 -10.97 14.96
CA GLN A 105 13.43 -12.17 15.23
C GLN A 105 12.87 -12.75 13.93
N LYS A 106 13.13 -14.04 13.72
CA LYS A 106 12.53 -14.81 12.63
C LYS A 106 11.07 -15.10 12.95
N ALA A 107 10.20 -14.77 12.01
CA ALA A 107 8.78 -15.05 12.12
C ALA A 107 8.50 -16.55 11.89
N GLU A 108 7.78 -17.20 12.80
CA GLU A 108 7.28 -18.58 12.61
C GLU A 108 5.97 -18.61 11.83
N ARG A 109 5.25 -17.49 11.84
CA ARG A 109 4.01 -17.20 11.12
C ARG A 109 4.03 -15.74 10.67
N PRO A 110 3.15 -15.31 9.74
CA PRO A 110 3.03 -13.89 9.41
C PRO A 110 2.73 -13.07 10.66
N VAL A 111 3.49 -12.01 10.93
CA VAL A 111 3.29 -11.13 12.09
C VAL A 111 3.24 -9.70 11.60
N ARG A 112 2.23 -8.96 12.04
CA ARG A 112 1.88 -7.65 11.46
C ARG A 112 2.92 -6.57 11.66
N TRP A 113 3.56 -6.56 12.83
CA TRP A 113 4.50 -5.51 13.20
C TRP A 113 5.90 -6.05 13.46
N ARG A 114 6.89 -5.22 13.17
CA ARG A 114 8.28 -5.39 13.61
C ARG A 114 8.73 -4.16 14.36
N LEU A 115 9.41 -4.39 15.47
CA LEU A 115 10.01 -3.34 16.26
C LEU A 115 11.24 -2.80 15.50
N ALA A 116 11.35 -1.49 15.41
CA ALA A 116 12.53 -0.81 14.92
C ALA A 116 12.92 0.32 15.88
N TRP A 117 14.21 0.54 16.05
CA TRP A 117 14.73 1.66 16.83
C TRP A 117 14.89 2.88 15.95
N ARG A 118 14.26 3.99 16.33
CA ARG A 118 14.41 5.28 15.66
C ARG A 118 14.85 6.33 16.65
N GLU A 119 15.81 7.14 16.22
CA GLU A 119 16.12 8.37 16.93
C GLU A 119 15.00 9.38 16.70
N VAL A 120 14.26 9.70 17.76
CA VAL A 120 13.16 10.67 17.73
C VAL A 120 13.64 11.94 18.41
N ARG A 121 13.66 13.04 17.65
CA ARG A 121 13.97 14.37 18.16
C ARG A 121 12.82 14.90 19.01
N ASN A 122 13.15 15.49 20.14
CA ASN A 122 12.21 16.28 20.93
C ASN A 122 11.82 17.54 20.14
N ARG A 123 10.52 17.75 19.89
CA ARG A 123 10.06 18.92 19.11
C ARG A 123 10.06 20.23 19.89
N TYR A 124 10.16 20.16 21.21
CA TYR A 124 10.09 21.33 22.10
C TYR A 124 11.35 21.47 22.96
N GLY A 125 12.42 20.76 22.59
CA GLY A 125 13.72 20.80 23.25
C GLY A 125 14.83 20.44 22.26
N ASP A 126 16.06 20.35 22.78
CA ASP A 126 17.25 20.15 21.94
C ASP A 126 17.78 18.71 21.98
N ASP A 127 17.08 17.79 22.66
CA ASP A 127 17.49 16.39 22.80
C ASP A 127 16.81 15.43 21.80
N SER A 128 17.38 14.24 21.68
CA SER A 128 16.85 13.11 20.93
C SER A 128 16.88 11.84 21.78
N ARG A 129 16.01 10.88 21.47
CA ARG A 129 15.98 9.58 22.14
C ARG A 129 15.74 8.44 21.16
N GLN A 130 16.36 7.30 21.44
CA GLN A 130 16.01 6.06 20.78
C GLN A 130 14.64 5.59 21.27
N ILE A 131 13.67 5.54 20.36
CA ILE A 131 12.31 5.08 20.62
C ILE A 131 12.07 3.84 19.77
N ALA A 132 11.54 2.80 20.42
CA ALA A 132 11.01 1.64 19.73
C ALA A 132 9.71 2.03 19.02
N VAL A 133 9.72 1.94 17.69
CA VAL A 133 8.54 2.14 16.84
C VAL A 133 8.08 0.81 16.26
N MET A 134 6.79 0.71 15.97
CA MET A 134 6.23 -0.42 15.22
C MET A 134 6.25 -0.09 13.73
N GLN A 135 6.84 -0.95 12.93
CA GLN A 135 6.81 -0.89 11.47
C GLN A 135 5.88 -1.98 10.94
N PRO A 136 5.00 -1.68 9.97
CA PRO A 136 4.19 -2.70 9.34
C PRO A 136 5.07 -3.66 8.53
N GLU A 137 4.91 -4.96 8.75
CA GLU A 137 5.66 -6.01 8.05
C GLU A 137 5.02 -6.28 6.68
N LEU A 138 5.23 -5.32 5.77
CA LEU A 138 4.67 -5.36 4.42
C LEU A 138 5.42 -6.35 3.53
N THR A 139 4.66 -7.07 2.70
CA THR A 139 5.24 -7.93 1.66
C THR A 139 4.50 -7.75 0.33
N LEU A 140 5.23 -7.85 -0.78
CA LEU A 140 4.64 -8.00 -2.11
C LEU A 140 4.41 -9.49 -2.36
N ARG A 141 3.22 -9.85 -2.82
CA ARG A 141 2.80 -11.23 -3.07
C ARG A 141 2.03 -11.32 -4.39
N THR A 142 1.89 -12.50 -4.96
CA THR A 142 0.94 -12.70 -6.05
C THR A 142 -0.46 -12.88 -5.47
N GLU A 143 -1.47 -12.46 -6.23
CA GLU A 143 -2.87 -12.68 -5.85
C GLU A 143 -3.20 -14.17 -5.66
N ASP A 144 -2.61 -15.03 -6.52
CA ASP A 144 -2.81 -16.49 -6.48
C ASP A 144 -2.08 -17.21 -5.33
N ASN A 145 -1.24 -16.52 -4.55
CA ASN A 145 -0.63 -17.14 -3.37
C ASN A 145 -1.67 -17.40 -2.27
N ASP A 146 -1.35 -18.31 -1.34
CA ASP A 146 -2.12 -18.39 -0.09
C ASP A 146 -1.94 -17.09 0.70
N ASN A 147 -3.00 -16.28 0.67
CA ASN A 147 -3.08 -14.97 1.29
C ASN A 147 -4.05 -14.98 2.50
N GLY A 148 -4.51 -16.15 2.98
CA GLY A 148 -5.53 -16.24 4.02
C GLY A 148 -5.16 -15.63 5.38
N ASN A 149 -3.85 -15.44 5.63
CA ASN A 149 -3.33 -14.79 6.84
C ASN A 149 -3.04 -13.29 6.65
N TYR A 150 -3.43 -12.70 5.52
CA TYR A 150 -3.13 -11.31 5.16
C TYR A 150 -4.37 -10.56 4.70
N GLN A 151 -4.40 -9.27 5.01
CA GLN A 151 -5.16 -8.31 4.21
C GLN A 151 -4.34 -7.95 2.99
N THR A 152 -4.98 -7.93 1.83
CA THR A 152 -4.33 -7.65 0.56
C THR A 152 -5.01 -6.49 -0.15
N VAL A 153 -4.20 -5.67 -0.81
CA VAL A 153 -4.67 -4.65 -1.76
C VAL A 153 -3.92 -4.88 -3.05
N ALA A 154 -4.63 -5.06 -4.16
CA ALA A 154 -4.00 -5.16 -5.48
C ALA A 154 -3.33 -3.83 -5.82
N VAL A 155 -2.03 -3.87 -6.14
CA VAL A 155 -1.20 -2.66 -6.35
C VAL A 155 -0.64 -2.55 -7.75
N ALA A 156 -0.53 -3.66 -8.48
CA ALA A 156 -0.12 -3.70 -9.87
C ALA A 156 -0.63 -4.97 -10.56
N ARG A 157 -0.81 -4.89 -11.87
CA ARG A 157 -0.85 -6.07 -12.75
C ARG A 157 0.35 -6.00 -13.68
N LEU A 158 1.05 -7.12 -13.80
CA LEU A 158 2.20 -7.29 -14.67
C LEU A 158 1.77 -8.08 -15.90
N LYS A 159 2.38 -7.77 -17.05
CA LYS A 159 2.19 -8.48 -18.31
C LYS A 159 3.53 -8.82 -18.93
N ARG A 160 3.62 -10.01 -19.54
CA ARG A 160 4.74 -10.36 -20.40
C ARG A 160 4.51 -9.78 -21.80
N ASP A 161 5.55 -9.16 -22.35
CA ASP A 161 5.55 -8.79 -23.76
C ASP A 161 5.87 -9.99 -24.67
N SER A 162 5.96 -9.75 -25.98
CA SER A 162 6.30 -10.78 -26.96
C SER A 162 7.74 -11.30 -26.85
N GLN A 163 8.62 -10.57 -26.14
CA GLN A 163 10.01 -10.98 -25.86
C GLN A 163 10.10 -11.78 -24.56
N GLY A 164 9.01 -11.86 -23.80
CA GLY A 164 8.92 -12.58 -22.53
C GLY A 164 9.25 -11.72 -21.31
N ASP A 165 9.57 -10.44 -21.51
CA ASP A 165 9.94 -9.50 -20.46
C ASP A 165 8.70 -9.00 -19.71
N TRP A 166 8.82 -8.86 -18.40
CA TRP A 166 7.76 -8.32 -17.56
C TRP A 166 7.69 -6.79 -17.66
N SER A 167 6.47 -6.28 -17.79
CA SER A 167 6.15 -4.86 -17.74
C SER A 167 4.89 -4.62 -16.91
N GLN A 168 4.71 -3.40 -16.41
CA GLN A 168 3.46 -3.03 -15.74
C GLN A 168 2.36 -2.81 -16.79
N ASP A 169 1.17 -3.36 -16.53
CA ASP A 169 0.00 -3.11 -17.33
C ASP A 169 -0.55 -1.70 -17.05
N ALA A 170 -0.33 -0.79 -17.98
CA ALA A 170 -0.80 0.59 -17.88
C ALA A 170 -2.34 0.73 -17.83
N SER A 171 -3.09 -0.29 -18.25
CA SER A 171 -4.56 -0.29 -18.19
C SER A 171 -5.14 -0.80 -16.85
N PHE A 172 -4.29 -1.29 -15.95
CA PHE A 172 -4.72 -1.80 -14.66
C PHE A 172 -5.18 -0.65 -13.75
N ILE A 173 -6.32 -0.87 -13.09
CA ILE A 173 -6.91 0.07 -12.15
C ILE A 173 -7.01 -0.66 -10.80
N PRO A 174 -6.18 -0.34 -9.80
CA PRO A 174 -6.30 -0.91 -8.47
C PRO A 174 -7.56 -0.39 -7.77
N PRO A 175 -7.92 -0.89 -6.57
CA PRO A 175 -8.80 -0.16 -5.67
C PRO A 175 -8.18 1.22 -5.36
N LEU A 176 -8.87 2.31 -5.68
CA LEU A 176 -8.32 3.67 -5.60
C LEU A 176 -8.93 4.46 -4.45
N LEU A 177 -8.09 5.21 -3.73
CA LEU A 177 -8.52 6.27 -2.80
C LEU A 177 -8.69 7.61 -3.51
N ASN A 178 -8.00 7.82 -4.63
CA ASN A 178 -8.07 9.01 -5.46
C ASN A 178 -7.96 8.59 -6.93
N VAL A 179 -8.82 9.15 -7.79
CA VAL A 179 -8.79 8.93 -9.25
C VAL A 179 -7.42 9.26 -9.84
N GLN A 180 -6.74 10.28 -9.32
CA GLN A 180 -5.41 10.71 -9.76
C GLN A 180 -4.31 9.67 -9.49
N ALA A 181 -4.57 8.68 -8.63
CA ALA A 181 -3.62 7.59 -8.39
C ALA A 181 -3.55 6.60 -9.57
N SER A 182 -4.52 6.63 -10.50
CA SER A 182 -4.44 5.91 -11.77
C SER A 182 -4.13 6.89 -12.91
N ARG A 183 -2.96 6.71 -13.53
CA ARG A 183 -2.57 7.45 -14.73
C ARG A 183 -3.58 7.26 -15.85
N TRP A 184 -4.03 6.03 -16.07
CA TRP A 184 -5.01 5.71 -17.11
C TRP A 184 -6.32 6.48 -16.91
N LEU A 185 -6.90 6.47 -15.70
CA LEU A 185 -8.12 7.23 -15.43
C LEU A 185 -7.94 8.73 -15.61
N THR A 186 -6.77 9.25 -15.24
CA THR A 186 -6.45 10.68 -15.43
C THR A 186 -6.47 11.03 -16.92
N GLU A 187 -5.74 10.27 -17.74
CA GLU A 187 -5.69 10.45 -19.21
C GLU A 187 -7.09 10.29 -19.85
N GLN A 188 -7.89 9.31 -19.43
CA GLN A 188 -9.25 9.13 -19.94
C GLN A 188 -10.19 10.27 -19.53
N THR A 189 -10.07 10.78 -18.31
CA THR A 189 -10.88 11.90 -17.82
C THR A 189 -10.56 13.18 -18.58
N GLU A 190 -9.28 13.45 -18.85
CA GLU A 190 -8.82 14.57 -19.67
C GLU A 190 -9.35 14.46 -21.10
N TYR A 191 -9.25 13.27 -21.71
CA TYR A 191 -9.76 13.00 -23.05
C TYR A 191 -11.27 13.25 -23.15
N LEU A 192 -12.05 12.70 -22.23
CA LEU A 192 -13.51 12.90 -22.18
C LEU A 192 -13.88 14.38 -21.99
N THR A 193 -13.18 15.08 -21.09
CA THR A 193 -13.39 16.50 -20.85
C THR A 193 -13.09 17.34 -22.10
N GLY A 194 -12.03 17.00 -22.84
CA GLY A 194 -11.69 17.63 -24.11
C GLY A 194 -12.80 17.45 -25.16
N GLN A 195 -13.33 16.24 -25.30
CA GLN A 195 -14.44 15.96 -26.22
C GLN A 195 -15.71 16.75 -25.85
N LEU A 196 -16.06 16.78 -24.57
CA LEU A 196 -17.23 17.52 -24.08
C LEU A 196 -17.10 19.01 -24.37
N ARG A 197 -15.92 19.61 -24.12
CA ARG A 197 -15.65 21.03 -24.43
C ARG A 197 -15.76 21.31 -25.93
N ALA A 198 -15.17 20.46 -26.77
CA ALA A 198 -15.24 20.62 -28.23
C ALA A 198 -16.70 20.55 -28.73
N ARG A 199 -17.51 19.64 -28.17
CA ARG A 199 -18.94 19.54 -28.53
C ARG A 199 -19.75 20.74 -28.05
N LEU A 200 -19.51 21.22 -26.83
CA LEU A 200 -20.16 22.41 -26.29
C LEU A 200 -19.87 23.65 -27.16
N GLN A 201 -18.61 23.87 -27.55
CA GLN A 201 -18.22 24.98 -28.40
C GLN A 201 -18.93 24.95 -29.77
N ARG A 202 -19.08 23.78 -30.38
CA ARG A 202 -19.83 23.63 -31.64
C ARG A 202 -21.31 23.96 -31.46
N LEU A 203 -21.93 23.52 -30.37
CA LEU A 203 -23.34 23.82 -30.10
C LEU A 203 -23.58 25.31 -29.79
N MET A 204 -22.61 26.01 -29.17
CA MET A 204 -22.71 27.44 -28.86
C MET A 204 -22.39 28.37 -30.03
N SER A 205 -21.80 27.85 -31.11
CA SER A 205 -21.49 28.62 -32.32
C SER A 205 -22.54 28.45 -33.44
N MET A 206 -23.60 27.68 -33.17
CA MET A 206 -24.81 27.58 -33.98
C MET A 206 -25.86 28.56 -33.47
#